data_AF-R7UE55-F1
#
_entry.id   AF-R7UE55-F1
#
_cell.length_a   1.000
_cell.length_b   1.000
_cell.length_c   1.000
_cell.angle_alpha   90.00
_cell.angle_beta   90.00
_cell.angle_gamma   90.00
#
_symmetry.space_group_name_H-M   'P 1'
#
loop_
_entity.id
_entity.type
_entity.pdbx_description
1 polymer ?
#
loop_
_entity_poly.entity_id
_entity_poly.type
_entity_poly.pdbx_seq_one_letter_code
_entity_poly.pdbx_strand_id
1 'polypeptide(L)'
;MSIRQEWSYDSKTKTRSGGVDLGNGSPESDDTSNLASEAMVFMITGLKFSWKAPIAYFFTRTLSAATLAQLVEHSLRTLYEQGFLVHCLTMDGHQSNVAMARILGAQTDAGKQLIPYFQLSGQDHRTYILFDPCHMIKLARNMLHDVGAFKSPDGVVRRTCISGLVVGIDAVIGLSEQLLTTGQMQFLLMYKFSQDHLELFFNAVRRFGGWNNNPSVNHFKAAFRALIS
;
A
#
# COMPACT_ATOMS: atom_id res chain seq x y z
N MET A 1 -6.71 -2.49 5.74
CA MET A 1 -7.69 -3.53 6.12
C MET A 1 -8.69 -2.93 7.09
N SER A 2 -10.01 -3.09 6.87
CA SER A 2 -11.01 -2.63 7.85
C SER A 2 -10.87 -3.38 9.18
N ILE A 3 -11.02 -2.65 10.28
CA ILE A 3 -11.02 -3.18 11.65
C ILE A 3 -12.24 -2.68 12.41
N ARG A 4 -12.55 -3.36 13.51
CA ARG A 4 -13.64 -3.00 14.39
C ARG A 4 -13.28 -1.76 15.19
N GLN A 5 -14.16 -0.77 15.14
CA GLN A 5 -14.07 0.46 15.92
C GLN A 5 -14.56 0.19 17.34
N GLU A 6 -13.64 -0.09 18.25
CA GLU A 6 -13.95 -0.29 19.67
C GLU A 6 -12.77 0.16 20.53
N TRP A 7 -13.08 0.62 21.72
CA TRP A 7 -12.09 0.82 22.77
C TRP A 7 -11.95 -0.48 23.57
N SER A 8 -10.71 -0.83 23.89
CA SER A 8 -10.37 -1.92 24.79
C SER A 8 -9.46 -1.40 25.87
N TYR A 9 -9.69 -1.85 27.10
CA TYR A 9 -8.86 -1.51 28.25
C TYR A 9 -8.16 -2.77 28.76
N ASP A 10 -6.84 -2.72 28.91
CA ASP A 10 -6.05 -3.77 29.55
C ASP A 10 -5.78 -3.40 31.00
N SER A 11 -6.35 -4.17 31.92
CA SER A 11 -6.25 -3.93 33.36
C SER A 11 -4.85 -4.19 33.94
N LYS A 12 -4.02 -4.99 33.26
CA LYS A 12 -2.67 -5.34 33.71
C LYS A 12 -1.68 -4.23 33.37
N THR A 13 -1.72 -3.76 32.13
CA THR A 13 -0.85 -2.67 31.66
C THR A 13 -1.41 -1.29 32.00
N LYS A 14 -2.69 -1.21 32.42
CA LYS A 14 -3.45 0.03 32.63
C LYS A 14 -3.46 0.91 31.39
N THR A 15 -3.47 0.30 30.21
CA THR A 15 -3.49 0.99 28.92
C THR A 15 -4.81 0.80 28.23
N ARG A 16 -5.29 1.86 27.59
CA ARG A 16 -6.38 1.82 26.62
C ARG A 16 -5.80 1.62 25.22
N SER A 17 -6.58 1.02 24.33
CA SER A 17 -6.24 0.86 22.92
C SER A 17 -7.51 0.83 22.07
N GLY A 18 -7.40 1.26 20.80
CA GLY A 18 -8.56 1.35 19.89
C GLY A 18 -8.53 2.59 19.00
N GLY A 19 -7.75 3.60 19.40
CA GLY A 19 -7.61 4.85 18.66
C GLY A 19 -6.70 4.75 17.43
N VAL A 20 -6.69 5.84 16.66
CA VAL A 20 -5.69 6.10 15.61
C VAL A 20 -4.30 6.13 16.23
N ASP A 21 -3.36 5.44 15.61
CA ASP A 21 -1.97 5.33 16.01
C ASP A 21 -1.09 5.36 14.76
N LEU A 22 -0.38 6.48 14.60
CA LEU A 22 0.55 6.73 13.50
C LEU A 22 2.02 6.64 13.94
N GLY A 23 2.30 6.16 15.16
CA GLY A 23 3.66 6.02 15.69
C GLY A 23 4.30 7.33 16.18
N ASN A 24 3.54 8.43 16.29
CA ASN A 24 4.02 9.74 16.76
C ASN A 24 3.96 9.89 18.30
N GLY A 25 3.50 8.88 19.03
CA GLY A 25 3.43 8.89 20.50
C GLY A 25 2.42 9.90 21.09
N SER A 26 1.51 10.47 20.28
CA SER A 26 0.50 11.40 20.80
C SER A 26 -0.47 10.67 21.74
N PRO A 27 -0.82 11.24 22.90
CA PRO A 27 -1.74 10.61 23.84
C PRO A 27 -3.09 10.34 23.19
N GLU A 28 -3.63 9.15 23.43
CA GLU A 28 -4.96 8.74 22.97
C GLU A 28 -5.99 9.75 23.51
N SER A 29 -6.51 10.64 22.66
CA SER A 29 -7.62 11.52 23.04
C SER A 29 -8.88 10.67 23.21
N ASP A 30 -9.59 10.83 24.33
CA ASP A 30 -10.78 10.07 24.74
C ASP A 30 -12.02 10.25 23.84
N ASP A 31 -11.90 11.00 22.75
CA ASP A 31 -12.99 11.23 21.81
C ASP A 31 -13.25 9.98 20.95
N THR A 32 -14.51 9.54 20.91
CA THR A 32 -14.99 8.51 19.97
C THR A 32 -14.70 8.83 18.50
N SER A 33 -14.47 10.11 18.17
CA SER A 33 -13.98 10.56 16.86
C SER A 33 -12.58 10.04 16.51
N ASN A 34 -11.83 9.53 17.50
CA ASN A 34 -10.47 9.03 17.32
C ASN A 34 -10.36 7.49 17.19
N LEU A 35 -11.46 6.72 17.19
CA LEU A 35 -11.41 5.28 16.94
C LEU A 35 -10.86 4.96 15.54
N ALA A 36 -9.90 4.02 15.48
CA ALA A 36 -9.39 3.54 14.21
C ALA A 36 -10.42 2.65 13.50
N SER A 37 -10.61 2.87 12.20
CA SER A 37 -11.47 2.04 11.35
C SER A 37 -10.66 1.12 10.43
N GLU A 38 -9.37 1.38 10.27
CA GLU A 38 -8.49 0.63 9.39
C GLU A 38 -7.14 0.34 10.03
N ALA A 39 -6.56 -0.81 9.68
CA ALA A 39 -5.16 -1.14 9.87
C ALA A 39 -4.45 -1.04 8.52
N MET A 40 -3.52 -0.10 8.40
CA MET A 40 -2.60 0.01 7.28
C MET A 40 -1.35 -0.81 7.56
N VAL A 41 -0.88 -1.58 6.58
CA VAL A 41 0.31 -2.42 6.71
C VAL A 41 1.21 -2.20 5.51
N PHE A 42 2.50 -2.00 5.76
CA PHE A 42 3.52 -2.07 4.74
C PHE A 42 4.22 -3.42 4.82
N MET A 43 4.41 -4.03 3.65
CA MET A 43 5.05 -5.33 3.52
C MET A 43 6.11 -5.25 2.43
N ILE A 44 7.29 -5.77 2.72
CA ILE A 44 8.36 -5.94 1.74
C ILE A 44 8.29 -7.35 1.15
N THR A 45 8.57 -7.48 -0.15
CA THR A 45 8.64 -8.75 -0.87
C THR A 45 9.98 -8.86 -1.57
N GLY A 46 10.68 -9.97 -1.36
CA GLY A 46 11.92 -10.28 -2.06
C GLY A 46 11.67 -10.56 -3.54
N LEU A 47 12.37 -9.82 -4.42
CA LEU A 47 12.29 -10.04 -5.87
C LEU A 47 13.10 -11.26 -6.31
N LYS A 48 14.35 -11.40 -5.82
CA LYS A 48 15.26 -12.49 -6.18
C LYS A 48 14.99 -13.78 -5.41
N PHE A 49 14.70 -13.65 -4.11
CA PHE A 49 14.46 -14.78 -3.21
C PHE A 49 13.01 -14.78 -2.75
N SER A 50 12.45 -15.97 -2.51
CA SER A 50 11.04 -16.09 -2.12
C SER A 50 10.83 -15.88 -0.62
N TRP A 51 10.83 -14.61 -0.21
CA TRP A 51 10.45 -14.19 1.13
C TRP A 51 9.61 -12.92 1.08
N LYS A 52 8.87 -12.67 2.16
CA LYS A 52 8.10 -11.45 2.37
C LYS A 52 7.93 -11.25 3.87
N ALA A 53 7.87 -9.99 4.31
CA ALA A 53 7.69 -9.66 5.71
C ALA A 53 6.90 -8.35 5.85
N PRO A 54 5.89 -8.27 6.73
CA PRO A 54 5.33 -6.99 7.13
C PRO A 54 6.40 -6.21 7.91
N ILE A 55 6.59 -4.94 7.56
CA ILE A 55 7.66 -4.09 8.14
C ILE A 55 7.11 -2.99 9.05
N ALA A 56 5.86 -2.57 8.82
CA ALA A 56 5.21 -1.52 9.59
C ALA A 56 3.70 -1.71 9.56
N TYR A 57 3.02 -1.27 10.62
CA TYR A 57 1.58 -1.12 10.63
C TYR A 57 1.17 0.17 11.35
N PHE A 58 0.02 0.72 10.96
CA PHE A 58 -0.56 1.93 11.55
C PHE A 58 -2.06 1.75 11.68
N PHE A 59 -2.64 2.28 12.75
CA PHE A 59 -4.09 2.29 12.95
C PHE A 59 -4.64 3.63 12.53
N THR A 60 -5.60 3.64 11.61
CA THR A 60 -6.03 4.85 10.93
C THR A 60 -7.55 4.90 10.84
N ARG A 61 -8.08 6.11 10.67
CA ARG A 61 -9.49 6.32 10.35
C ARG A 61 -9.64 6.91 8.96
N THR A 62 -8.92 8.00 8.74
CA THR A 62 -8.76 8.66 7.45
C THR A 62 -7.32 9.11 7.33
N LEU A 63 -6.66 8.75 6.23
CA LEU A 63 -5.31 9.22 5.94
C LEU A 63 -5.34 10.30 4.87
N SER A 64 -4.73 11.44 5.17
CA SER A 64 -4.39 12.41 4.14
C SER A 64 -3.29 11.85 3.24
N ALA A 65 -3.27 12.25 1.97
CA ALA A 65 -2.20 11.87 1.05
C ALA A 65 -0.81 12.31 1.55
N ALA A 66 -0.72 13.45 2.25
CA ALA A 66 0.51 13.96 2.83
C ALA A 66 1.01 13.08 3.99
N THR A 67 0.11 12.68 4.90
CA THR A 67 0.45 11.75 5.98
C THR A 67 0.88 10.39 5.42
N LEU A 68 0.17 9.89 4.42
CA LEU A 68 0.56 8.63 3.76
C LEU A 68 1.94 8.73 3.10
N ALA A 69 2.23 9.84 2.41
CA ALA A 69 3.55 10.08 1.81
C ALA A 69 4.66 10.08 2.86
N GLN A 70 4.44 10.72 4.02
CA GLN A 70 5.40 10.70 5.14
C GLN A 70 5.65 9.29 5.67
N LEU A 71 4.59 8.48 5.84
CA LEU A 71 4.72 7.10 6.34
C LEU A 71 5.46 6.20 5.33
N VAL A 72 5.17 6.35 4.03
CA VAL A 72 5.86 5.64 2.95
C VAL A 72 7.33 6.07 2.89
N GLU A 73 7.60 7.37 2.87
CA GLU A 73 8.97 7.90 2.83
C GLU A 73 9.79 7.42 4.04
N HIS A 74 9.23 7.51 5.24
CA HIS A 74 9.89 7.02 6.45
C HIS A 74 10.24 5.53 6.35
N SER A 75 9.28 4.71 5.91
CA SER A 75 9.49 3.25 5.75
C SER A 75 10.56 2.93 4.71
N LEU A 76 10.56 3.64 3.58
CA LEU A 76 11.57 3.46 2.53
C LEU A 76 12.96 3.92 2.98
N ARG A 77 13.06 5.02 3.74
CA ARG A 77 14.33 5.49 4.31
C ARG A 77 14.89 4.48 5.32
N THR A 78 14.07 3.99 6.23
CA THR A 78 14.48 2.97 7.21
C THR A 78 14.96 1.69 6.51
N LEU A 79 14.28 1.24 5.46
CA LEU A 79 14.72 0.09 4.67
C LEU A 79 16.08 0.34 4.00
N TYR A 80 16.26 1.52 3.41
CA TYR A 80 17.50 1.91 2.75
C TYR A 80 18.69 1.96 3.74
N GLU A 81 18.48 2.50 4.94
CA GLU A 81 19.47 2.52 6.02
C GLU A 81 19.91 1.11 6.46
N GLN A 82 19.02 0.12 6.33
CA GLN A 82 19.32 -1.30 6.58
C GLN A 82 19.90 -2.03 5.35
N GLY A 83 20.18 -1.31 4.26
CA GLY A 83 20.78 -1.86 3.04
C GLY A 83 19.80 -2.48 2.04
N PHE A 84 18.48 -2.30 2.23
CA PHE A 84 17.49 -2.76 1.26
C PHE A 84 17.29 -1.72 0.15
N LEU A 85 17.37 -2.17 -1.12
CA LEU A 85 17.00 -1.37 -2.28
C LEU A 85 15.56 -1.71 -2.70
N VAL A 86 14.67 -0.72 -2.57
CA VAL A 86 13.26 -0.88 -2.91
C VAL A 86 13.01 -0.41 -4.33
N HIS A 87 12.93 -1.35 -5.27
CA HIS A 87 12.73 -1.06 -6.69
C HIS A 87 11.30 -0.62 -7.03
N CYS A 88 10.29 -1.07 -6.27
CA CYS A 88 8.89 -0.85 -6.62
C CYS A 88 8.00 -0.72 -5.38
N LEU A 89 7.08 0.23 -5.42
CA LEU A 89 5.96 0.38 -4.50
C LEU A 89 4.67 -0.01 -5.22
N THR A 90 4.08 -1.15 -4.81
CA THR A 90 2.77 -1.57 -5.33
C THR A 90 1.64 -0.99 -4.49
N MET A 91 0.68 -0.34 -5.15
CA MET A 91 -0.48 0.27 -4.50
C MET A 91 -1.78 0.02 -5.28
N ASP A 92 -2.93 0.24 -4.64
CA ASP A 92 -4.22 0.16 -5.32
C ASP A 92 -4.55 1.49 -6.04
N GLY A 93 -5.70 1.55 -6.70
CA GLY A 93 -6.17 2.75 -7.41
C GLY A 93 -6.85 3.80 -6.53
N HIS A 94 -6.73 3.73 -5.20
CA HIS A 94 -7.41 4.68 -4.32
C HIS A 94 -6.87 6.11 -4.52
N GLN A 95 -7.74 7.12 -4.44
CA GLN A 95 -7.38 8.51 -4.74
C GLN A 95 -6.27 9.04 -3.82
N SER A 96 -6.25 8.64 -2.56
CA SER A 96 -5.19 9.00 -1.61
C SER A 96 -3.83 8.44 -2.04
N ASN A 97 -3.80 7.24 -2.61
CA ASN A 97 -2.57 6.59 -3.07
C ASN A 97 -2.03 7.28 -4.33
N VAL A 98 -2.92 7.61 -5.28
CA VAL A 98 -2.57 8.41 -6.46
C VAL A 98 -2.02 9.78 -6.06
N ALA A 99 -2.65 10.46 -5.10
CA ALA A 99 -2.18 11.75 -4.60
C ALA A 99 -0.85 11.63 -3.83
N MET A 100 -0.65 10.57 -3.04
CA MET A 100 0.62 10.29 -2.37
C MET A 100 1.75 10.08 -3.38
N ALA A 101 1.52 9.31 -4.45
CA ALA A 101 2.53 9.10 -5.49
C ALA A 101 2.98 10.43 -6.12
N ARG A 102 2.05 11.38 -6.32
CA ARG A 102 2.37 12.73 -6.80
C ARG A 102 3.20 13.54 -5.81
N ILE A 103 2.90 13.44 -4.51
CA ILE A 103 3.67 14.10 -3.45
C ILE A 103 5.10 13.57 -3.41
N LEU A 104 5.30 12.27 -3.62
CA LEU A 104 6.63 11.66 -3.69
C LEU A 104 7.40 12.03 -4.98
N GLY A 105 6.72 12.58 -5.99
CA GLY A 105 7.34 13.07 -7.23
C GLY A 105 7.00 12.26 -8.49
N ALA A 106 6.16 11.23 -8.40
CA ALA A 106 5.74 10.44 -9.55
C ALA A 106 4.61 11.14 -10.34
N GLN A 107 4.66 11.07 -11.67
CA GLN A 107 3.59 11.50 -12.57
C GLN A 107 2.89 10.29 -13.18
N THR A 108 1.68 10.01 -12.70
CA THR A 108 0.88 8.82 -13.05
C THR A 108 -0.36 9.14 -13.91
N ASP A 109 -0.50 10.39 -14.36
CA ASP A 109 -1.58 10.79 -15.27
C ASP A 109 -1.23 10.43 -16.72
N ALA A 110 -1.95 9.46 -17.30
CA ALA A 110 -1.76 9.03 -18.68
C ALA A 110 -2.02 10.13 -19.73
N GLY A 111 -2.63 11.26 -19.35
CA GLY A 111 -2.75 12.44 -20.22
C GLY A 111 -1.51 13.34 -20.25
N LYS A 112 -0.46 13.00 -19.49
CA LYS A 112 0.79 13.76 -19.38
C LYS A 112 1.98 12.86 -19.68
N GLN A 113 3.16 13.44 -19.79
CA GLN A 113 4.39 12.66 -19.80
C GLN A 113 4.49 11.86 -18.50
N LEU A 114 4.51 10.53 -18.63
CA LEU A 114 4.57 9.62 -17.50
C LEU A 114 5.96 9.66 -16.87
N ILE A 115 5.96 9.68 -15.54
CA ILE A 115 7.15 9.51 -14.70
C ILE A 115 6.70 8.53 -13.61
N PRO A 116 6.65 7.22 -13.90
CA PRO A 116 6.06 6.21 -13.02
C PRO A 116 7.01 5.82 -11.89
N TYR A 117 7.90 6.72 -11.48
CA TYR A 117 8.87 6.51 -10.44
C TYR A 117 9.10 7.81 -9.68
N PHE A 118 9.68 7.67 -8.50
CA PHE A 118 10.22 8.77 -7.74
C PHE A 118 11.60 8.38 -7.20
N GLN A 119 12.31 9.38 -6.68
CA GLN A 119 13.63 9.22 -6.09
C GLN A 119 13.66 10.00 -4.79
N LEU A 120 13.96 9.32 -3.69
CA LEU A 120 14.05 9.97 -2.38
C LEU A 120 15.32 10.81 -2.30
N SER A 121 15.21 11.97 -1.65
CA SER A 121 16.37 12.84 -1.42
C SER A 121 17.47 12.07 -0.67
N GLY A 122 18.69 12.09 -1.21
CA GLY A 122 19.85 11.37 -0.67
C GLY A 122 20.01 9.92 -1.17
N GLN A 123 19.16 9.44 -2.08
CA GLN A 123 19.30 8.13 -2.73
C GLN A 123 19.49 8.30 -4.24
N ASP A 124 20.46 7.61 -4.83
CA ASP A 124 20.60 7.50 -6.30
C ASP A 124 19.87 6.26 -6.84
N HIS A 125 18.65 6.06 -6.35
CA HIS A 125 17.83 4.89 -6.67
C HIS A 125 16.41 5.31 -7.00
N ARG A 126 15.90 4.81 -8.13
CA ARG A 126 14.52 5.03 -8.55
C ARG A 126 13.63 3.94 -7.99
N THR A 127 12.58 4.35 -7.28
CA THR A 127 11.50 3.49 -6.85
C THR A 127 10.31 3.70 -7.77
N TYR A 128 9.93 2.66 -8.51
CA TYR A 128 8.79 2.69 -9.43
C TYR A 128 7.47 2.55 -8.67
N ILE A 129 6.41 3.17 -9.19
CA ILE A 129 5.03 3.02 -8.72
C ILE A 129 4.34 2.01 -9.63
N LEU A 130 3.79 0.95 -9.03
CA LEU A 130 2.96 -0.01 -9.75
C LEU A 130 1.56 -0.03 -9.15
N PHE A 131 0.55 0.23 -9.99
CA PHE A 131 -0.82 -0.06 -9.62
C PHE A 131 -1.05 -1.56 -9.75
N ASP A 132 -1.65 -2.18 -8.74
CA ASP A 132 -1.94 -3.61 -8.79
C ASP A 132 -2.83 -3.94 -10.00
N PRO A 133 -2.33 -4.72 -10.97
CA PRO A 133 -3.07 -5.04 -12.19
C PRO A 133 -4.41 -5.73 -11.92
N CYS A 134 -4.48 -6.63 -10.93
CA CYS A 134 -5.71 -7.32 -10.56
C CYS A 134 -6.76 -6.32 -10.06
N HIS A 135 -6.35 -5.35 -9.26
CA HIS A 135 -7.21 -4.26 -8.82
C HIS A 135 -7.62 -3.35 -9.98
N MET A 136 -6.71 -3.04 -10.91
CA MET A 136 -7.02 -2.22 -12.08
C MET A 136 -8.06 -2.89 -12.98
N ILE A 137 -7.97 -4.21 -13.18
CA ILE A 137 -8.96 -4.97 -13.93
C ILE A 137 -10.32 -4.98 -13.20
N LYS A 138 -10.33 -5.17 -11.87
CA LYS A 138 -11.56 -5.06 -11.05
C LYS A 138 -12.22 -3.68 -11.23
N LEU A 139 -11.45 -2.60 -11.19
CA LEU A 139 -11.94 -1.23 -11.39
C LEU A 139 -12.43 -0.99 -12.82
N ALA A 140 -11.72 -1.49 -13.83
CA ALA A 140 -12.12 -1.38 -15.23
C ALA A 140 -13.46 -2.10 -15.46
N ARG A 141 -13.62 -3.32 -14.93
CA ARG A 141 -14.89 -4.05 -14.97
C ARG A 141 -16.01 -3.26 -14.29
N ASN A 142 -15.79 -2.70 -13.10
CA ASN A 142 -16.80 -1.92 -12.40
C ASN A 142 -17.18 -0.65 -13.19
N MET A 143 -16.20 0.01 -13.83
CA MET A 143 -16.49 1.12 -14.74
C MET A 143 -17.35 0.67 -15.93
N LEU A 144 -17.00 -0.45 -16.58
CA LEU A 144 -17.76 -1.00 -17.71
C LEU A 144 -19.21 -1.28 -17.32
N HIS A 145 -19.43 -1.86 -16.14
CA HIS A 145 -20.75 -2.11 -15.59
C HIS A 145 -21.53 -0.80 -15.36
N ASP A 146 -20.90 0.20 -14.75
CA ASP A 146 -21.54 1.47 -14.42
C ASP A 146 -21.87 2.34 -15.65
N VAL A 147 -21.00 2.32 -16.67
CA VAL A 147 -21.11 3.19 -17.86
C VAL A 147 -22.04 2.58 -18.92
N GLY A 148 -22.30 1.27 -18.89
CA GLY A 148 -23.14 0.59 -19.88
C GLY A 148 -22.52 0.63 -21.28
N ALA A 149 -22.90 1.61 -22.12
CA ALA A 149 -22.37 1.78 -23.48
C ALA A 149 -21.45 3.00 -23.59
N PHE A 150 -20.22 2.82 -24.08
CA PHE A 150 -19.30 3.92 -24.35
C PHE A 150 -19.83 4.80 -25.50
N LYS A 151 -19.93 6.11 -25.28
CA LYS A 151 -20.04 7.10 -26.35
C LYS A 151 -18.84 8.02 -26.29
N SER A 152 -18.06 8.07 -27.37
CA SER A 152 -17.01 9.05 -27.60
C SER A 152 -17.21 9.68 -28.98
N PRO A 153 -17.25 11.01 -29.05
CA PRO A 153 -16.25 11.70 -29.89
C PRO A 153 -15.17 12.50 -29.13
N ASP A 154 -15.42 13.08 -27.94
CA ASP A 154 -14.41 13.77 -27.11
C ASP A 154 -14.69 13.67 -25.58
N GLY A 155 -15.49 12.68 -25.15
CA GLY A 155 -16.06 12.60 -23.79
C GLY A 155 -15.43 11.54 -22.86
N VAL A 156 -15.30 11.89 -21.57
CA VAL A 156 -14.40 11.31 -20.56
C VAL A 156 -14.73 9.88 -20.11
N VAL A 157 -13.80 8.97 -20.37
CA VAL A 157 -13.70 7.63 -19.75
C VAL A 157 -13.04 7.76 -18.37
N ARG A 158 -13.55 7.06 -17.33
CA ARG A 158 -12.97 7.09 -15.97
C ARG A 158 -11.47 6.73 -16.03
N ARG A 159 -10.62 7.74 -15.92
CA ARG A 159 -9.19 7.66 -16.27
C ARG A 159 -8.40 6.67 -15.41
N THR A 160 -8.77 6.46 -14.15
CA THR A 160 -7.87 5.79 -13.18
C THR A 160 -7.51 4.35 -13.54
N CYS A 161 -8.42 3.50 -14.00
CA CYS A 161 -8.08 2.11 -14.31
C CYS A 161 -7.24 1.98 -15.59
N ILE A 162 -7.53 2.81 -16.61
CA ILE A 162 -6.76 2.83 -17.87
C ILE A 162 -5.38 3.44 -17.60
N SER A 163 -5.33 4.59 -16.92
CA SER A 163 -4.07 5.21 -16.52
C SER A 163 -3.25 4.28 -15.64
N GLY A 164 -3.88 3.54 -14.71
CA GLY A 164 -3.19 2.57 -13.87
C GLY A 164 -2.56 1.43 -14.65
N LEU A 165 -3.22 0.92 -15.70
CA LEU A 165 -2.65 -0.08 -16.61
C LEU A 165 -1.51 0.49 -17.45
N VAL A 166 -1.65 1.71 -18.00
CA VAL A 166 -0.59 2.35 -18.80
C VAL A 166 0.64 2.64 -17.94
N VAL A 167 0.44 3.23 -16.76
CA VAL A 167 1.50 3.42 -15.75
C VAL A 167 2.14 2.09 -15.38
N GLY A 168 1.32 1.04 -15.22
CA GLY A 168 1.81 -0.30 -14.93
C GLY A 168 2.74 -0.85 -16.00
N ILE A 169 2.39 -0.68 -17.28
CA ILE A 169 3.23 -1.08 -18.41
C ILE A 169 4.55 -0.30 -18.42
N ASP A 170 4.48 1.03 -18.29
CA ASP A 170 5.66 1.90 -18.31
C ASP A 170 6.60 1.60 -17.12
N ALA A 171 6.04 1.38 -15.93
CA ALA A 171 6.77 0.96 -14.75
C ALA A 171 7.46 -0.39 -14.94
N VAL A 172 6.78 -1.38 -15.55
CA VAL A 172 7.37 -2.69 -15.82
C VAL A 172 8.51 -2.61 -16.83
N ILE A 173 8.39 -1.78 -17.86
CA ILE A 173 9.47 -1.53 -18.83
C ILE A 173 10.67 -0.92 -18.10
N GLY A 174 10.48 0.17 -17.35
CA GLY A 174 11.56 0.82 -16.60
C GLY A 174 12.20 -0.07 -15.53
N LEU A 175 11.40 -0.90 -14.83
CA LEU A 175 11.90 -1.92 -13.91
C LEU A 175 12.73 -2.99 -14.64
N SER A 176 12.30 -3.40 -15.83
CA SER A 176 13.02 -4.38 -16.65
C SER A 176 14.36 -3.83 -17.10
N GLU A 177 14.42 -2.58 -17.55
CA GLU A 177 15.68 -1.91 -17.87
C GLU A 177 16.59 -1.79 -16.65
N GLN A 178 16.03 -1.40 -15.50
CA GLN A 178 16.79 -1.25 -14.25
C GLN A 178 17.36 -2.58 -13.72
N LEU A 179 16.63 -3.68 -13.84
CA LEU A 179 16.98 -4.96 -13.22
C LEU A 179 17.62 -5.97 -14.18
N LEU A 180 17.20 -5.99 -15.45
CA LEU A 180 17.66 -6.98 -16.42
C LEU A 180 18.91 -6.49 -17.16
N THR A 181 18.93 -5.24 -17.61
CA THR A 181 20.09 -4.67 -18.33
C THR A 181 21.31 -4.54 -17.43
N THR A 182 21.10 -4.30 -16.14
CA THR A 182 22.18 -4.27 -15.13
C THR A 182 22.66 -5.66 -14.73
N GLY A 183 22.02 -6.73 -15.21
CA GLY A 183 22.34 -8.12 -14.89
C GLY A 183 21.96 -8.55 -13.47
N GLN A 184 21.19 -7.73 -12.73
CA GLN A 184 20.75 -8.07 -11.36
C GLN A 184 19.76 -9.26 -11.37
N MET A 185 18.94 -9.37 -12.43
CA MET A 185 17.95 -10.44 -12.62
C MET A 185 17.92 -10.90 -14.09
N GLN A 186 17.52 -12.15 -14.32
CA GLN A 186 17.36 -12.70 -15.69
C GLN A 186 15.91 -12.59 -16.21
N PHE A 187 14.94 -12.54 -15.30
CA PHE A 187 13.52 -12.42 -15.57
C PHE A 187 12.84 -11.76 -14.39
N LEU A 188 11.63 -11.22 -14.62
CA LEU A 188 10.78 -10.66 -13.57
C LEU A 188 9.57 -11.57 -13.31
N LEU A 189 9.34 -11.91 -12.04
CA LEU A 189 8.14 -12.62 -11.61
C LEU A 189 7.06 -11.60 -11.23
N MET A 190 6.13 -11.31 -12.13
CA MET A 190 5.12 -10.26 -11.93
C MET A 190 4.25 -10.46 -10.68
N TYR A 191 4.05 -11.69 -10.24
CA TYR A 191 3.35 -11.99 -9.00
C TYR A 191 4.01 -11.35 -7.75
N LYS A 192 5.33 -11.13 -7.77
CA LYS A 192 6.06 -10.45 -6.68
C LYS A 192 5.68 -8.98 -6.49
N PHE A 193 5.03 -8.40 -7.49
CA PHE A 193 4.57 -7.01 -7.49
C PHE A 193 3.05 -6.91 -7.27
N SER A 194 2.39 -7.97 -6.81
CA SER A 194 0.93 -8.00 -6.53
C SER A 194 0.62 -7.67 -5.06
N GLN A 195 -0.54 -7.04 -4.80
CA GLN A 195 -1.02 -6.82 -3.43
C GLN A 195 -1.64 -8.08 -2.80
N ASP A 196 -1.78 -9.18 -3.54
CA ASP A 196 -2.22 -10.47 -3.00
C ASP A 196 -1.40 -10.90 -1.78
N HIS A 197 -0.12 -10.52 -1.71
CA HIS A 197 0.71 -10.77 -0.54
C HIS A 197 0.15 -10.16 0.75
N LEU A 198 -0.37 -8.93 0.67
CA LEU A 198 -1.05 -8.25 1.77
C LEU A 198 -2.44 -8.85 2.02
N GLU A 199 -3.21 -9.16 0.98
CA GLU A 199 -4.53 -9.78 1.13
C GLU A 199 -4.45 -11.14 1.86
N LEU A 200 -3.48 -11.98 1.49
CA LEU A 200 -3.21 -13.26 2.16
C LEU A 200 -2.80 -13.06 3.63
N PHE A 201 -2.01 -12.02 3.92
CA PHE A 201 -1.65 -11.68 5.30
C PHE A 201 -2.87 -11.22 6.11
N PHE A 202 -3.71 -10.36 5.55
CA PHE A 202 -4.96 -9.95 6.19
C PHE A 202 -5.90 -11.13 6.45
N ASN A 203 -5.95 -12.10 5.53
CA ASN A 203 -6.69 -13.33 5.75
C ASN A 203 -6.11 -14.18 6.89
N ALA A 204 -4.78 -14.23 7.04
CA ALA A 204 -4.15 -14.88 8.19
C ALA A 204 -4.51 -14.17 9.50
N VAL A 205 -4.50 -12.83 9.53
CA VAL A 205 -4.92 -12.04 10.70
C VAL A 205 -6.38 -12.32 11.07
N ARG A 206 -7.30 -12.36 10.09
CA ARG A 206 -8.72 -12.68 10.31
C ARG A 206 -8.97 -14.11 10.79
N ARG A 207 -8.05 -15.05 10.52
CA ARG A 207 -8.13 -16.45 10.94
C ARG A 207 -7.43 -16.72 12.27
N PHE A 208 -6.68 -15.76 12.78
CA PHE A 208 -5.93 -15.91 14.02
C PHE A 208 -6.88 -16.04 15.22
N GLY A 209 -6.72 -17.11 16.02
CA GLY A 209 -7.58 -17.35 17.18
C GLY A 209 -9.04 -17.74 16.86
N GLY A 210 -9.32 -18.13 15.62
CA GLY A 210 -10.67 -18.42 15.12
C GLY A 210 -11.03 -17.50 13.95
N TRP A 211 -12.26 -17.62 13.43
CA TRP A 211 -12.70 -16.81 12.31
C TRP A 211 -13.28 -15.47 12.79
N ASN A 212 -12.51 -14.39 12.66
CA ASN A 212 -12.93 -13.02 12.97
C ASN A 212 -12.79 -12.12 11.74
N ASN A 213 -13.90 -11.95 11.00
CA ASN A 213 -13.94 -11.13 9.78
C ASN A 213 -13.73 -9.62 10.03
N ASN A 214 -13.87 -9.17 11.27
CA ASN A 214 -13.71 -7.77 11.66
C ASN A 214 -12.89 -7.65 12.95
N PRO A 215 -11.56 -7.82 12.86
CA PRO A 215 -10.66 -7.83 14.01
C PRO A 215 -10.59 -6.46 14.67
N SER A 216 -10.41 -6.41 15.99
CA SER A 216 -10.13 -5.17 16.72
C SER A 216 -8.64 -4.84 16.69
N VAL A 217 -8.27 -3.64 17.16
CA VAL A 217 -6.87 -3.21 17.31
C VAL A 217 -6.06 -4.24 18.10
N ASN A 218 -6.59 -4.75 19.21
CA ASN A 218 -5.89 -5.73 20.05
C ASN A 218 -5.77 -7.10 19.39
N HIS A 219 -6.83 -7.56 18.71
CA HIS A 219 -6.77 -8.78 17.89
C HIS A 219 -5.68 -8.65 16.83
N PHE A 220 -5.64 -7.52 16.11
CA PHE A 220 -4.63 -7.26 15.10
C PHE A 220 -3.23 -7.26 15.71
N LYS A 221 -2.99 -6.54 16.80
CA LYS A 221 -1.68 -6.50 17.49
C LYS A 221 -1.22 -7.90 17.91
N ALA A 222 -2.12 -8.71 18.47
CA ALA A 222 -1.83 -10.09 18.88
C ALA A 222 -1.50 -10.99 17.67
N ALA A 223 -2.34 -10.94 16.63
CA ALA A 223 -2.13 -11.71 15.40
C ALA A 223 -0.83 -11.30 14.69
N PHE A 224 -0.56 -10.00 14.58
CA PHE A 224 0.65 -9.47 13.96
C PHE A 224 1.89 -10.01 14.67
N ARG A 225 1.95 -9.91 16.01
CA ARG A 225 3.07 -10.44 16.82
C ARG A 225 3.29 -11.93 16.62
N ALA A 226 2.22 -12.72 16.54
CA ALA A 226 2.31 -14.17 16.35
C ALA A 226 2.67 -14.58 14.91
N LEU A 227 2.35 -13.75 13.92
CA LEU A 227 2.63 -14.03 12.50
C LEU A 227 4.05 -13.63 12.08
N ILE A 228 4.71 -12.77 12.85
CA ILE A 228 6.10 -12.32 12.58
C ILE A 228 7.14 -13.02 13.48
N SER A 229 6.69 -13.71 14.53
CA SER A 229 7.53 -14.53 15.43
C SER A 229 7.84 -15.88 14.81
#